data_AF-A0A2V9SYA1-F1
#
_entry.id   AF-A0A2V9SYA1-F1
#
_cell.length_a   1.000
_cell.length_b   1.000
_cell.length_c   1.000
_cell.angle_alpha   90.00
_cell.angle_beta   90.00
_cell.angle_gamma   90.00
#
_symmetry.space_group_name_H-M   'P 1'
#
loop_
_entity.id
_entity.type
_entity.pdbx_description
1 polymer ?
#
loop_
_entity_poly.entity_id
_entity_poly.type
_entity_poly.pdbx_seq_one_letter_code
_entity_poly.pdbx_strand_id
1 'polypeptide(L)'
;MKLCDVNESGGRILAGNGAAQVAEKPIEIDCEEVWRQISNYLDDEVDPGLRSGLASHFKNCAHCSAVLNGTRNVVSLVGDGRAFELPAGAGQKLYKKLNDHLSGRQAKKR
;
A
#
# COMPACT_ATOMS: atom_id res chain seq x y z
N MET A 1 -32.43 5.43 -52.38
CA MET A 1 -31.20 4.62 -52.29
C MET A 1 -30.01 5.42 -52.80
N LYS A 2 -29.23 6.01 -51.89
CA LYS A 2 -27.86 6.43 -52.13
C LYS A 2 -27.04 5.84 -50.99
N LEU A 3 -26.21 4.87 -51.35
CA LEU A 3 -25.07 4.43 -50.54
C LEU A 3 -24.11 5.62 -50.43
N CYS A 4 -23.71 5.94 -49.21
CA CYS A 4 -22.45 6.61 -48.94
C CYS A 4 -21.71 5.79 -47.87
N ASP A 5 -20.64 5.16 -48.34
CA ASP A 5 -19.60 4.49 -47.60
C ASP A 5 -19.00 5.38 -46.51
N VAL A 6 -18.88 4.84 -45.29
CA VAL A 6 -18.03 5.38 -44.24
C VAL A 6 -16.87 4.40 -44.06
N ASN A 7 -15.66 4.85 -44.42
CA ASN A 7 -14.39 4.21 -44.11
C ASN A 7 -13.51 5.19 -43.30
N GLU A 8 -12.60 4.59 -42.52
CA GLU A 8 -11.53 5.17 -41.68
C GLU A 8 -12.00 5.75 -40.34
N SER A 9 -11.49 5.36 -39.17
CA SER A 9 -10.06 5.27 -38.84
C SER A 9 -9.86 4.45 -37.55
N GLY A 10 -8.77 3.71 -37.50
CA GLY A 10 -8.48 2.67 -36.50
C GLY A 10 -8.43 3.10 -35.03
N GLY A 11 -9.08 2.29 -34.20
CA GLY A 11 -8.85 2.26 -32.75
C GLY A 11 -7.57 1.47 -32.45
N ARG A 12 -6.46 2.18 -32.23
CA ARG A 12 -5.25 1.63 -31.62
C ARG A 12 -5.34 1.91 -30.12
N ILE A 13 -6.00 1.02 -29.37
CA ILE A 13 -5.94 1.04 -27.91
C ILE A 13 -4.62 0.40 -27.47
N LEU A 14 -4.00 1.10 -26.55
CA LEU A 14 -2.61 1.09 -26.18
C LEU A 14 -2.37 0.00 -25.13
N ALA A 15 -1.15 -0.52 -25.17
CA ALA A 15 -0.55 -1.48 -24.26
C ALA A 15 -1.08 -1.45 -22.82
N GLY A 16 -1.68 -2.56 -22.41
CA GLY A 16 -1.67 -3.01 -21.02
C GLY A 16 -0.90 -4.32 -20.99
N ASN A 17 0.43 -4.24 -20.89
CA ASN A 17 1.25 -5.39 -20.50
C ASN A 17 0.83 -5.76 -19.08
N GLY A 18 -0.18 -6.64 -18.97
CA GLY A 18 -0.45 -7.37 -17.74
C GLY A 18 0.78 -8.20 -17.46
N ALA A 19 1.65 -7.67 -16.59
CA ALA A 19 2.76 -8.41 -16.02
C ALA A 19 2.17 -9.70 -15.45
N ALA A 20 2.42 -10.77 -16.19
CA ALA A 20 1.96 -12.10 -15.87
C ALA A 20 2.43 -12.41 -14.45
N GLN A 21 1.45 -12.74 -13.64
CA GLN A 21 1.57 -13.13 -12.25
C GLN A 21 2.52 -14.33 -12.22
N VAL A 22 3.76 -14.11 -11.79
CA VAL A 22 4.67 -15.20 -11.50
C VAL A 22 4.19 -15.78 -10.18
N ALA A 23 3.50 -16.92 -10.28
CA ALA A 23 3.20 -17.77 -9.14
C ALA A 23 4.53 -18.24 -8.55
N GLU A 24 5.05 -17.49 -7.59
CA GLU A 24 6.32 -17.80 -6.94
C GLU A 24 6.10 -18.89 -5.89
N LYS A 25 6.82 -19.99 -6.09
CA LYS A 25 7.00 -21.12 -5.19
C LYS A 25 7.20 -20.59 -3.75
N PRO A 26 6.63 -21.22 -2.69
CA PRO A 26 6.80 -20.71 -1.33
C PRO A 26 8.29 -20.65 -1.04
N ILE A 27 8.81 -19.43 -0.95
CA ILE A 27 10.20 -19.15 -0.62
C ILE A 27 10.39 -19.76 0.77
N GLU A 28 11.28 -20.75 0.89
CA GLU A 28 11.75 -21.20 2.19
C GLU A 28 12.58 -20.07 2.79
N ILE A 29 11.90 -19.13 3.44
CA ILE A 29 12.53 -17.99 4.11
C ILE A 29 12.98 -18.44 5.49
N ASP A 30 14.23 -18.19 5.83
CA ASP A 30 14.77 -18.43 7.16
C ASP A 30 14.38 -17.31 8.16
N CYS A 31 14.63 -17.54 9.44
CA CYS A 31 14.28 -16.57 10.49
C CYS A 31 15.07 -15.25 10.35
N GLU A 32 16.30 -15.30 9.83
CA GLU A 32 17.16 -14.12 9.75
C GLU A 32 16.64 -13.14 8.70
N GLU A 33 16.24 -13.65 7.53
CA GLU A 33 15.62 -12.83 6.49
C GLU A 33 14.26 -12.30 6.95
N VAL A 34 13.48 -13.09 7.71
CA VAL A 34 12.23 -12.58 8.32
C VAL A 34 12.50 -11.36 9.19
N TRP A 35 13.54 -11.38 10.03
CA TRP A 35 13.86 -10.24 10.89
C TRP A 35 14.31 -9.01 10.11
N ARG A 36 15.07 -9.20 9.03
CA ARG A 36 15.47 -8.09 8.14
C ARG A 36 14.26 -7.44 7.47
N GLN A 37 13.24 -8.23 7.14
CA GLN A 37 12.05 -7.75 6.44
C GLN A 37 10.87 -7.40 7.35
N ILE A 38 10.97 -7.61 8.68
CA ILE A 38 9.84 -7.42 9.59
C ILE A 38 9.28 -6.00 9.56
N SER A 39 10.15 -4.98 9.49
CA SER A 39 9.72 -3.58 9.39
C SER A 39 9.01 -3.31 8.07
N ASN A 40 9.65 -3.67 6.95
CA ASN A 40 9.05 -3.53 5.60
C ASN A 40 7.70 -4.27 5.50
N TYR A 41 7.57 -5.43 6.15
CA TYR A 41 6.33 -6.19 6.18
C TYR A 41 5.21 -5.46 6.93
N LEU A 42 5.53 -4.82 8.07
CA LEU A 42 4.58 -4.02 8.86
C LEU A 42 4.15 -2.75 8.14
N ASP A 43 5.06 -2.15 7.37
CA ASP A 43 4.83 -0.91 6.62
C ASP A 43 4.23 -1.14 5.21
N ASP A 44 3.91 -2.40 4.87
CA ASP A 44 3.41 -2.81 3.54
C ASP A 44 4.37 -2.48 2.37
N GLU A 45 5.67 -2.41 2.64
CA GLU A 45 6.74 -2.11 1.67
C GLU A 45 7.48 -3.36 1.14
N VAL A 46 6.87 -4.55 1.29
CA VAL A 46 7.39 -5.82 0.75
C VAL A 46 6.71 -6.16 -0.57
N ASP A 47 7.45 -6.79 -1.49
CA ASP A 47 6.85 -7.30 -2.71
C ASP A 47 5.83 -8.43 -2.41
N PRO A 48 4.83 -8.67 -3.27
CA PRO A 48 3.77 -9.64 -3.00
C PRO A 48 4.26 -11.09 -2.83
N GLY A 49 5.32 -11.49 -3.53
CA GLY A 49 5.90 -12.84 -3.45
C GLY A 49 6.56 -13.06 -2.09
N LEU A 50 7.44 -12.14 -1.70
CA LEU A 50 8.09 -12.13 -0.40
C LEU A 50 7.08 -12.04 0.75
N ARG A 51 6.03 -11.21 0.60
CA ARG A 51 4.96 -11.08 1.59
C ARG A 51 4.25 -12.40 1.87
N SER A 52 4.00 -13.20 0.82
CA SER A 52 3.42 -14.54 0.96
C SER A 52 4.35 -15.48 1.70
N GLY A 53 5.64 -15.46 1.38
CA GLY A 53 6.67 -16.24 2.08
C GLY A 53 6.76 -15.89 3.57
N LEU A 54 6.82 -14.60 3.89
CA LEU A 54 6.86 -14.11 5.28
C LEU A 54 5.59 -14.50 6.04
N ALA A 55 4.41 -14.33 5.42
CA ALA A 55 3.14 -14.73 6.02
C ALA A 55 3.05 -16.25 6.27
N SER A 56 3.62 -17.07 5.39
CA SER A 56 3.76 -18.51 5.60
C SER A 56 4.70 -18.82 6.77
N HIS A 57 5.85 -18.15 6.85
CA HIS A 57 6.82 -18.35 7.92
C HIS A 57 6.24 -17.98 9.30
N PHE A 58 5.52 -16.87 9.42
CA PHE A 58 4.86 -16.48 10.67
C PHE A 58 3.82 -17.50 11.17
N LYS A 59 3.20 -18.27 10.26
CA LYS A 59 2.26 -19.35 10.64
C LYS A 59 2.97 -20.59 11.18
N ASN A 60 4.18 -20.86 10.70
CA ASN A 60 4.91 -22.10 10.96
C ASN A 60 6.05 -21.95 11.98
N CYS A 61 6.47 -20.72 12.30
CA CYS A 61 7.55 -20.44 13.25
C CYS A 61 7.04 -19.62 14.44
N ALA A 62 6.94 -20.28 15.62
CA ALA A 62 6.48 -19.64 16.85
C ALA A 62 7.40 -18.48 17.29
N HIS A 63 8.70 -18.58 17.05
CA HIS A 63 9.66 -17.56 17.42
C HIS A 63 9.46 -16.27 16.60
N CYS A 64 9.38 -16.38 15.27
CA CYS A 64 9.13 -15.24 14.40
C CYS A 64 7.73 -14.63 14.61
N SER A 65 6.73 -15.45 14.92
CA SER A 65 5.40 -14.96 15.31
C SER A 65 5.45 -14.13 16.61
N ALA A 66 6.20 -14.60 17.62
CA ALA A 66 6.41 -13.85 18.85
C ALA A 66 7.13 -12.52 18.61
N VAL A 67 8.17 -12.51 17.76
CA VAL A 67 8.87 -11.28 17.38
C VAL A 67 7.92 -10.31 16.67
N LEU A 68 7.15 -10.76 15.67
CA LEU A 68 6.19 -9.93 14.95
C LEU A 68 5.16 -9.29 15.88
N ASN A 69 4.60 -10.08 16.81
CA ASN A 69 3.63 -9.58 17.78
C ASN A 69 4.28 -8.61 18.78
N GLY A 70 5.51 -8.88 19.21
CA GLY A 70 6.29 -7.98 20.07
C GLY A 70 6.54 -6.64 19.40
N THR A 71 6.95 -6.63 18.13
CA THR A 71 7.15 -5.40 17.35
C THR A 71 5.86 -4.59 17.23
N ARG A 72 4.72 -5.23 16.90
CA ARG A 72 3.41 -4.57 16.87
C ARG A 72 3.03 -3.97 18.22
N ASN A 73 3.27 -4.71 19.30
CA ASN A 73 3.01 -4.22 20.65
C ASN A 73 3.85 -3.00 20.98
N VAL A 74 5.15 -3.00 20.65
CA VAL A 74 6.03 -1.84 20.84
C VAL A 74 5.54 -0.64 20.03
N VAL A 75 5.15 -0.83 18.77
CA VAL A 75 4.58 0.24 17.93
C VAL A 75 3.30 0.81 18.56
N SER A 76 2.41 -0.03 19.08
CA SER A 76 1.22 0.42 19.81
C SER A 76 1.59 1.19 21.06
N LEU A 77 2.45 0.65 21.94
CA LEU A 77 2.84 1.30 23.19
C LEU A 77 3.52 2.65 22.97
N VAL A 78 4.37 2.76 21.94
CA VAL A 78 5.06 4.01 21.59
C VAL A 78 4.08 5.00 20.92
N GLY A 79 3.17 4.52 20.08
CA GLY A 79 2.16 5.33 19.39
C GLY A 79 1.06 5.85 20.33
N ASP A 80 0.61 5.01 21.27
CA ASP A 80 -0.41 5.33 22.27
C ASP A 80 0.15 6.20 23.41
N GLY A 81 1.47 6.14 23.63
CA GLY A 81 2.10 6.56 24.88
C GLY A 81 2.14 8.05 25.18
N ARG A 82 1.92 8.96 24.21
CA ARG A 82 1.84 10.41 24.47
C ARG A 82 0.96 11.11 23.45
N ALA A 83 -0.23 11.52 23.87
CA ALA A 83 -0.92 12.63 23.22
C ALA A 83 -0.03 13.87 23.35
N PHE A 84 0.72 14.19 22.31
CA PHE A 84 1.27 15.53 22.19
C PHE A 84 0.07 16.47 22.07
N GLU A 85 0.01 17.49 22.93
CA GLU A 85 -0.98 18.55 22.73
C GLU A 85 -0.74 19.15 21.34
N LEU A 86 -1.72 18.98 20.46
CA LEU A 86 -1.68 19.62 19.15
C LEU A 86 -1.57 21.13 19.38
N PRO A 87 -0.62 21.82 18.71
CA PRO A 87 -0.51 23.27 18.83
C PRO A 87 -1.86 23.92 18.56
N ALA A 88 -2.22 24.92 19.38
CA ALA A 88 -3.48 25.63 19.24
C ALA A 88 -3.69 26.07 17.78
N GLY A 89 -4.82 25.69 17.20
CA GLY A 89 -5.14 26.01 15.81
C GLY A 89 -4.61 25.04 14.74
N ALA A 90 -3.86 23.98 15.09
CA ALA A 90 -3.34 23.02 14.13
C ALA A 90 -4.47 22.33 13.34
N GLY A 91 -5.53 21.91 14.04
CA GLY A 91 -6.73 21.35 13.41
C GLY A 91 -7.41 22.34 12.46
N GLN A 92 -7.66 23.58 12.91
CA GLN A 92 -8.28 24.61 12.06
C GLN A 92 -7.45 24.89 10.80
N LYS A 93 -6.12 24.98 10.91
CA LYS A 93 -5.22 25.21 9.78
C LYS A 93 -5.27 24.05 8.78
N LEU A 94 -5.31 22.81 9.28
CA LEU A 94 -5.44 21.61 8.44
C LEU A 94 -6.78 21.60 7.70
N TYR A 95 -7.89 21.76 8.41
CA TYR A 95 -9.24 21.79 7.81
C TYR A 95 -9.36 22.89 6.76
N LYS A 96 -8.83 24.09 7.02
CA LYS A 96 -8.81 25.19 6.06
C LYS A 96 -8.10 24.77 4.77
N LYS A 97 -6.86 24.27 4.85
CA LYS A 97 -6.10 23.81 3.69
C LYS A 97 -6.81 22.69 2.93
N LEU A 98 -7.39 21.71 3.64
CA LEU A 98 -8.08 20.59 3.02
C LEU A 98 -9.30 21.07 2.24
N ASN A 99 -10.09 21.97 2.84
CA ASN A 99 -11.27 22.55 2.20
C ASN A 99 -10.91 23.38 0.96
N ASP A 100 -9.86 24.21 1.05
CA ASP A 100 -9.34 24.98 -0.10
C ASP A 100 -8.91 24.05 -1.25
N HIS A 101 -8.24 22.94 -0.93
CA HIS A 101 -7.77 21.98 -1.93
C HIS A 101 -8.92 21.17 -2.56
N LEU A 102 -9.90 20.74 -1.77
CA LEU A 102 -11.07 20.01 -2.25
C LEU A 102 -12.01 20.89 -3.08
N SER A 103 -12.19 22.16 -2.71
CA SER A 103 -12.99 23.12 -3.47
C SER A 103 -12.29 23.55 -4.77
N GLY A 104 -10.97 23.78 -4.73
CA GLY A 104 -10.18 24.05 -5.94
C GLY A 104 -10.18 22.89 -6.94
N ARG A 105 -10.17 21.64 -6.45
CA ARG A 105 -10.26 20.43 -7.29
C ARG A 105 -11.65 20.24 -7.91
N GLN A 106 -12.71 20.68 -7.23
CA GLN A 106 -14.07 20.70 -7.78
C GLN A 106 -14.25 21.77 -8.86
N ALA A 107 -13.62 22.94 -8.71
CA ALA A 107 -13.65 24.00 -9.71
C ALA A 107 -12.93 23.62 -11.02
N LYS A 108 -11.85 22.84 -10.96
CA LYS A 108 -11.10 22.36 -12.14
C LYS A 108 -11.77 21.21 -12.92
N LYS A 109 -12.80 20.58 -12.34
CA LYS A 109 -13.52 19.45 -12.95
C LYS A 109 -14.79 19.88 -13.70
N ARG A 110 -15.13 21.17 -13.67
CA ARG A 110 -16.30 21.77 -14.33
C ARG A 110 -15.92 22.50 -15.60
#